data_AF-A0A814CHY6-F1
#
_entry.id   AF-A0A814CHY6-F1
#
_cell.length_a   1.000
_cell.length_b   1.000
_cell.length_c   1.000
_cell.angle_alpha   90.00
_cell.angle_beta   90.00
_cell.angle_gamma   90.00
#
_symmetry.space_group_name_H-M   'P 1'
#
loop_
_entity.id
_entity.type
_entity.pdbx_description
1 polymer ?
#
loop_
_entity_poly.entity_id
_entity_poly.type
_entity_poly.pdbx_seq_one_letter_code
_entity_poly.pdbx_strand_id
1 'polypeptide(L)'
;MPIQPLSCIPDTATYLHSSTYGYGDKQIIGDTWLVTNDNIVNYATVSRDDLCVPLSGHIFLPSVLTALTTTDFTLKIDDPSIFNIPAECQNAV
;
A
#
# COMPACT_ATOMS: atom_id res chain seq x y z
N MET A 1 4.73 -3.05 15.56
CA MET A 1 5.06 -3.42 14.16
C MET A 1 5.16 -2.14 13.35
N PRO A 2 6.21 -1.91 12.53
CA PRO A 2 6.22 -0.77 11.63
C PRO A 2 5.02 -0.89 10.68
N ILE A 3 4.29 0.21 10.50
CA ILE A 3 3.14 0.26 9.61
C ILE A 3 3.67 0.18 8.19
N GLN A 4 3.42 -0.95 7.53
CA GLN A 4 3.66 -1.11 6.12
C GLN A 4 2.33 -0.93 5.40
N PRO A 5 2.02 0.29 4.88
CA PRO A 5 0.70 0.61 4.37
C PRO A 5 0.24 -0.21 3.16
N LEU A 6 1.14 -1.00 2.56
CA LEU A 6 0.92 -1.66 1.28
C LEU A 6 1.33 -3.14 1.27
N SER A 7 1.69 -3.73 2.41
CA SER A 7 2.19 -5.11 2.44
C SER A 7 1.06 -6.14 2.51
N CYS A 8 0.07 -5.93 3.39
CA CYS A 8 -1.16 -6.72 3.49
C CYS A 8 -2.25 -5.90 4.19
N ILE A 9 -3.53 -6.22 3.95
CA ILE A 9 -4.64 -5.79 4.81
C ILE A 9 -4.64 -6.71 6.05
N PRO A 10 -4.48 -6.19 7.28
CA PRO A 10 -4.48 -7.01 8.48
C PRO A 10 -5.90 -7.52 8.79
N ASP A 11 -6.00 -8.68 9.43
CA ASP A 11 -7.29 -9.28 9.82
C ASP A 11 -8.10 -8.39 10.78
N THR A 12 -7.45 -7.48 11.49
CA THR A 12 -8.08 -6.51 12.39
C THR A 12 -8.64 -5.27 11.66
N ALA A 13 -8.47 -5.19 10.34
CA ALA A 13 -8.94 -4.05 9.56
C ALA A 13 -10.47 -4.02 9.50
N THR A 14 -11.02 -2.81 9.52
CA THR A 14 -12.46 -2.58 9.31
C THR A 14 -12.71 -2.27 7.85
N TYR A 15 -13.54 -3.07 7.18
CA TYR A 15 -14.02 -2.74 5.85
C TYR A 15 -14.83 -1.44 5.87
N LEU A 16 -14.54 -0.52 4.95
CA LEU A 16 -15.29 0.73 4.84
C LEU A 16 -16.26 0.70 3.66
N HIS A 17 -15.73 0.62 2.44
CA HIS A 17 -16.51 0.73 1.20
C HIS A 17 -15.70 0.24 0.00
N SER A 18 -16.39 0.14 -1.14
CA SER A 18 -15.79 -0.09 -2.45
C SER A 18 -15.81 1.16 -3.29
N SER A 19 -14.77 1.35 -4.08
CA SER A 19 -14.65 2.43 -5.05
C SER A 19 -14.33 1.88 -6.43
N THR A 20 -14.85 2.54 -7.46
CA THR A 20 -14.52 2.24 -8.86
C THR A 20 -13.46 3.21 -9.34
N TYR A 21 -12.37 2.68 -9.89
CA TYR A 21 -11.26 3.43 -10.46
C TYR A 21 -11.28 3.26 -11.97
N GLY A 22 -11.19 4.37 -12.71
CA GLY A 22 -11.22 4.37 -14.18
C GLY A 22 -12.58 4.73 -14.76
N TYR A 23 -12.78 4.45 -16.05
CA TYR A 23 -13.95 4.88 -16.82
C TYR A 23 -14.30 3.88 -17.92
N GLY A 24 -15.60 3.72 -18.19
CA GLY A 24 -16.08 2.86 -19.28
C GLY A 24 -15.76 1.39 -19.06
N ASP A 25 -15.16 0.74 -20.05
CA ASP A 25 -14.70 -0.66 -20.02
C ASP A 25 -13.37 -0.84 -19.28
N LYS A 26 -12.69 0.26 -18.90
CA LYS A 26 -11.42 0.24 -18.18
C LYS A 26 -11.63 0.66 -16.73
N GLN A 27 -12.24 -0.25 -15.97
CA GLN A 27 -12.54 -0.04 -14.55
C GLN A 27 -11.90 -1.11 -13.69
N ILE A 28 -11.44 -0.70 -12.51
CA ILE A 28 -10.98 -1.56 -11.43
C ILE A 28 -11.86 -1.27 -10.22
N ILE A 29 -12.34 -2.32 -9.57
CA ILE A 29 -13.04 -2.18 -8.29
C ILE A 29 -12.02 -2.37 -7.18
N GLY A 30 -11.88 -1.36 -6.32
CA GLY A 30 -11.04 -1.42 -5.13
C GLY A 30 -11.86 -1.42 -3.86
N ASP A 31 -11.42 -2.19 -2.86
CA ASP A 31 -12.00 -2.22 -1.53
C ASP A 31 -11.09 -1.47 -0.55
N THR A 32 -11.70 -0.54 0.19
CA THR A 32 -11.02 0.33 1.16
C THR A 32 -11.21 -0.20 2.57
N TRP A 33 -10.11 -0.30 3.29
CA TRP A 33 -10.04 -0.81 4.65
C TRP A 33 -9.43 0.24 5.58
N LEU A 34 -10.00 0.36 6.77
CA LEU A 34 -9.48 1.15 7.87
C LEU A 34 -8.64 0.26 8.78
N VAL A 35 -7.39 0.67 8.98
CA VAL A 35 -6.46 0.06 9.92
C VAL A 35 -6.11 1.11 10.97
N THR A 36 -6.53 0.89 12.20
CA THR A 36 -6.17 1.75 13.35
C THR A 36 -5.14 1.03 14.21
N ASN A 37 -4.02 1.69 14.50
CA ASN A 37 -3.07 1.20 15.48
C ASN A 37 -2.50 2.37 16.29
N ASP A 38 -2.52 2.26 17.61
CA ASP A 38 -2.11 3.31 18.56
C ASP A 38 -2.70 4.70 18.20
N ASN A 39 -1.87 5.56 17.61
CA ASN A 39 -2.18 6.94 17.20
C ASN A 39 -2.19 7.14 15.69
N ILE A 40 -2.31 6.05 14.93
CA ILE A 40 -2.15 6.03 13.48
C ILE A 40 -3.42 5.49 12.85
N VAL A 41 -3.98 6.30 11.96
CA VAL A 41 -5.13 5.93 11.14
C VAL A 41 -4.62 5.68 9.73
N ASN A 42 -4.82 4.47 9.23
CA ASN A 42 -4.41 4.09 7.89
C ASN A 42 -5.64 3.64 7.07
N TYR A 43 -5.77 4.17 5.87
CA TYR A 43 -6.73 3.71 4.87
C TYR A 43 -5.95 3.01 3.76
N ALA A 44 -6.20 1.72 3.58
CA ALA A 44 -5.58 0.93 2.51
C ALA A 44 -6.65 0.51 1.51
N THR A 45 -6.41 0.78 0.23
CA THR A 45 -7.28 0.35 -0.87
C THR A 45 -6.55 -0.64 -1.75
N VAL A 46 -7.13 -1.83 -1.90
CA VAL A 46 -6.60 -2.91 -2.75
C VAL A 46 -7.63 -3.28 -3.82
N SER A 47 -7.20 -3.86 -4.94
CA SER A 47 -8.14 -4.44 -5.90
C SER A 47 -8.96 -5.54 -5.26
N ARG A 48 -10.23 -5.65 -5.67
CA ARG A 48 -11.16 -6.69 -5.22
C ARG A 48 -10.89 -8.07 -5.81
N ASP A 49 -10.06 -8.14 -6.86
CA ASP A 49 -9.68 -9.42 -7.44
C ASP A 49 -8.88 -10.28 -6.44
N ASP A 50 -8.71 -11.57 -6.76
CA ASP A 50 -7.99 -12.53 -5.91
C ASP A 50 -6.50 -12.18 -5.70
N LEU A 51 -5.99 -11.15 -6.40
CA LEU A 51 -4.60 -10.71 -6.32
C LEU A 51 -4.37 -9.63 -5.25
N CYS A 52 -5.43 -8.96 -4.77
CA CYS A 52 -5.35 -7.92 -3.73
C CYS A 52 -4.27 -6.86 -4.02
N VAL A 53 -4.17 -6.41 -5.27
CA VAL A 53 -3.16 -5.45 -5.73
C VAL A 53 -3.34 -4.11 -5.00
N PRO A 54 -2.29 -3.55 -4.37
CA PRO A 54 -2.40 -2.25 -3.72
C PRO A 54 -2.67 -1.14 -4.74
N LEU A 55 -3.74 -0.37 -4.54
CA LEU A 55 -4.12 0.75 -5.40
C LEU A 55 -3.70 2.09 -4.78
N SER A 56 -4.05 2.30 -3.51
CA SER A 56 -3.67 3.51 -2.77
C SER A 56 -3.66 3.29 -1.26
N GLY A 57 -2.91 4.11 -0.55
CA GLY A 57 -2.83 4.10 0.91
C GLY A 57 -2.71 5.51 1.48
N HIS A 58 -3.38 5.77 2.60
CA HIS A 58 -3.27 7.04 3.33
C HIS A 58 -2.94 6.76 4.79
N ILE A 59 -1.82 7.29 5.28
CA ILE A 59 -1.45 7.23 6.69
C ILE A 59 -1.61 8.62 7.29
N PHE A 60 -2.42 8.71 8.34
CA PHE A 60 -2.60 9.90 9.16
C PHE A 60 -1.89 9.70 10.49
N LEU A 61 -0.84 10.48 10.68
CA LEU A 61 -0.20 10.76 11.97
C LEU A 61 -0.71 12.11 12.49
N PRO A 62 -0.62 12.41 13.80
CA PRO A 62 -1.18 13.63 14.38
C PRO A 62 -0.79 14.95 13.69
N SER A 63 0.34 14.99 12.98
CA SER A 63 0.83 16.18 12.26
C SER A 63 1.21 15.91 10.79
N VAL A 64 1.01 14.70 10.28
CA VAL A 64 1.49 14.29 8.95
C VAL A 64 0.45 13.44 8.25
N LEU A 65 0.16 13.78 7.00
CA LEU A 65 -0.54 12.92 6.06
C LEU A 65 0.45 12.41 5.02
N THR A 66 0.55 11.09 4.92
CA THR A 66 1.28 10.43 3.82
C THR A 66 0.26 9.77 2.91
N ALA A 67 0.25 10.15 1.64
CA ALA A 67 -0.53 9.50 0.60
C ALA A 67 0.41 8.72 -0.32
N LEU A 68 0.04 7.47 -0.61
CA LEU A 68 0.76 6.55 -1.48
C LEU A 68 -0.20 6.08 -2.57
N THR A 69 0.27 6.04 -3.80
CA THR A 69 -0.44 5.45 -4.93
C THR A 69 0.53 4.54 -5.65
N THR A 70 0.07 3.35 -6.00
CA THR A 70 0.89 2.36 -6.70
C THR A 70 0.45 2.33 -8.16
N THR A 71 1.42 2.41 -9.07
CA THR A 71 1.22 2.18 -10.50
C THR A 71 2.19 1.11 -10.98
N ASP A 72 1.88 0.50 -12.12
CA ASP A 72 2.79 -0.44 -12.81
C ASP A 72 3.23 -1.64 -11.93
N PHE A 73 2.32 -2.11 -11.08
CA PHE A 73 2.61 -3.22 -10.16
C PHE A 73 2.90 -4.50 -10.94
N THR A 74 4.05 -5.09 -10.68
CA THR A 74 4.46 -6.40 -11.21
C THR A 74 4.66 -7.37 -10.06
N LEU A 75 4.14 -8.59 -10.22
CA LEU A 75 4.35 -9.64 -9.24
C LEU A 75 5.81 -10.10 -9.28
N LYS A 76 6.39 -10.29 -8.09
CA LYS A 76 7.77 -10.73 -7.86
C LYS A 76 8.82 -9.68 -8.25
N ILE A 77 10.04 -9.96 -7.85
CA ILE A 77 11.22 -9.14 -8.14
C ILE A 77 12.11 -9.97 -9.03
N ASP A 78 12.35 -9.49 -10.25
CA ASP A 78 13.11 -10.22 -11.27
C ASP A 78 14.62 -10.25 -10.96
N ASP A 79 15.15 -9.15 -10.44
CA ASP A 79 16.55 -9.03 -10.05
C ASP A 79 16.68 -8.65 -8.56
N PRO A 80 17.06 -9.58 -7.67
CA PRO A 80 17.26 -9.30 -6.25
C PRO A 80 18.49 -8.43 -5.97
N SER A 81 19.38 -8.21 -6.95
CA SER A 81 20.57 -7.37 -6.78
C SER A 81 20.23 -5.91 -6.44
N ILE A 82 19.00 -5.47 -6.71
CA ILE A 82 18.47 -4.15 -6.32
C ILE A 82 18.53 -3.91 -4.80
N PHE A 83 18.62 -4.97 -4.00
CA PHE A 83 18.74 -4.88 -2.55
C PHE A 83 20.20 -4.81 -2.06
N ASN A 84 21.17 -4.98 -2.96
CA ASN A 84 22.58 -4.84 -2.61
C ASN A 84 22.90 -3.37 -2.34
N ILE A 85 23.45 -3.08 -1.18
CA ILE A 85 23.91 -1.74 -0.83
C ILE A 85 25.15 -1.42 -1.68
N PRO A 86 25.13 -0.34 -2.49
CA PRO A 86 26.30 0.06 -3.27
C PRO A 86 27.51 0.33 -2.38
N ALA A 87 28.72 0.05 -2.88
CA ALA A 87 29.95 0.15 -2.09
C ALA A 87 30.16 1.55 -1.49
N GLU A 88 29.77 2.58 -2.23
CA GLU A 88 29.79 3.99 -1.81
C GLU A 88 28.88 4.28 -0.62
N CYS A 89 27.83 3.49 -0.39
CA CYS A 89 26.87 3.68 0.70
C CYS A 89 27.21 2.84 1.94
N GLN A 90 28.22 1.95 1.90
CA GLN A 90 28.50 1.01 2.99
C GLN A 90 29.02 1.68 4.26
N ASN A 91 29.60 2.88 4.15
CA ASN A 91 30.13 3.64 5.30
C ASN A 91 29.29 4.87 5.65
N ALA A 92 28.07 5.00 5.11
CA ALA A 92 27.20 6.15 5.33
C ALA A 92 26.43 6.11 6.67
N VAL A 93 26.91 5.32 7.64
CA VAL A 93 26.29 5.12 8.96
C VAL A 93 27.03 5.92 10.02
#